data_AF-A0A8J7A1M2-F1
#
_entry.id   AF-A0A8J7A1M2-F1
#
_cell.length_a   1.000
_cell.length_b   1.000
_cell.length_c   1.000
_cell.angle_alpha   90.00
_cell.angle_beta   90.00
_cell.angle_gamma   90.00
#
_symmetry.space_group_name_H-M   'P 1'
#
loop_
_entity.id
_entity.type
_entity.pdbx_description
1 polymer ?
#
loop_
_entity_poly.entity_id
_entity_poly.type
_entity_poly.pdbx_seq_one_letter_code
_entity_poly.pdbx_strand_id
1 'polypeptide(L)'
;MRSHDSPGAKHPESPNTQLGLVYEPRYLVFHQHRREHTQLRHQYWTWGLGFMAFVVKCYQNDPPQRSQLRRIVLWWFKDQLKQLKNSLRGRHVLPPTMIFAESWGGILGILGEYPRSLKRVEEIRRRFS
;
A
#
# COMPACT_ATOMS: atom_id res chain seq x y z
N MET A 1 24.62 -28.94 54.95
CA MET A 1 24.13 -30.17 54.28
C MET A 1 23.08 -29.73 53.25
N ARG A 2 23.18 -30.28 52.03
CA ARG A 2 22.60 -29.80 50.78
C ARG A 2 21.16 -30.30 50.60
N SER A 3 20.25 -29.46 50.10
CA SER A 3 19.04 -29.81 49.32
C SER A 3 18.33 -28.49 48.95
N HIS A 4 18.63 -27.83 47.84
CA HIS A 4 18.06 -28.10 46.50
C HIS A 4 16.60 -28.58 46.57
N ASP A 5 15.67 -27.64 46.40
CA ASP A 5 14.57 -27.78 45.44
C ASP A 5 13.97 -26.40 45.15
N SER A 6 14.24 -25.92 43.93
CA SER A 6 13.54 -24.79 43.30
C SER A 6 12.34 -25.33 42.54
N PRO A 7 11.12 -24.82 42.77
CA PRO A 7 10.05 -25.00 41.80
C PRO A 7 9.69 -23.66 41.15
N GLY A 8 9.93 -23.60 39.84
CA GLY A 8 9.13 -22.79 38.93
C GLY A 8 9.51 -21.30 38.87
N ALA A 9 10.63 -21.00 38.25
CA ALA A 9 10.74 -19.75 37.52
C ALA A 9 9.62 -19.74 36.47
N LYS A 10 8.50 -19.08 36.78
CA LYS A 10 7.54 -18.67 35.76
C LYS A 10 8.30 -17.74 34.83
N HIS A 11 8.71 -18.26 33.68
CA HIS A 11 9.05 -17.43 32.55
C HIS A 11 7.91 -16.41 32.41
N PRO A 12 8.17 -15.10 32.47
CA PRO A 12 7.13 -14.14 32.15
C PRO A 12 6.73 -14.44 30.71
N GLU A 13 5.48 -14.85 30.52
CA GLU A 13 4.88 -14.96 29.20
C GLU A 13 5.18 -13.64 28.49
N SER A 14 5.94 -13.72 27.41
CA SER A 14 6.20 -12.59 26.52
C SER A 14 4.84 -11.97 26.19
N PRO A 15 4.59 -10.69 26.52
CA PRO A 15 3.30 -10.09 26.28
C PRO A 15 3.03 -10.21 24.79
N ASN A 16 1.86 -10.73 24.46
CA ASN A 16 1.30 -10.81 23.11
C ASN A 16 1.52 -9.46 22.43
N THR A 17 2.63 -9.32 21.70
CA THR A 17 3.04 -8.05 21.12
C THR A 17 2.23 -7.94 19.85
N GLN A 18 0.99 -7.49 20.02
CA GLN A 18 0.20 -7.00 18.91
C GLN A 18 1.03 -5.87 18.31
N LEU A 19 1.66 -6.15 17.17
CA LEU A 19 2.45 -5.18 16.41
C LEU A 19 1.50 -4.08 15.93
N GLY A 20 1.29 -3.08 16.78
CA GLY A 20 0.49 -1.91 16.47
C GLY A 20 1.26 -1.00 15.53
N LEU A 21 0.60 -0.53 14.47
CA LEU A 21 1.10 0.58 13.68
C LEU A 21 0.98 1.86 14.52
N VAL A 22 2.08 2.32 15.10
CA VAL A 22 2.12 3.54 15.92
C VAL A 22 2.50 4.73 15.03
N TYR A 23 1.67 5.77 15.04
CA TYR A 23 2.01 7.05 14.43
C TYR A 23 2.83 7.88 15.42
N GLU A 24 4.11 8.11 15.11
CA GLU A 24 5.01 8.94 15.91
C GLU A 24 5.34 10.24 15.14
N PRO A 25 4.63 11.34 15.42
CA PRO A 25 4.79 12.60 14.67
C PRO A 25 6.15 13.27 14.87
N ARG A 26 6.94 12.87 15.88
CA ARG A 26 8.26 13.45 16.13
C ARG A 26 9.33 12.93 15.17
N TYR A 27 9.04 11.89 14.38
CA TYR A 27 9.98 11.41 13.38
C TYR A 27 10.08 12.37 12.19
N LEU A 28 11.31 12.81 11.94
CA LEU A 28 11.66 13.61 10.78
C LEU A 28 11.99 12.69 9.62
N VAL A 29 11.18 12.76 8.56
CA VAL A 29 11.39 11.96 7.35
C VAL A 29 11.73 12.90 6.20
N PHE A 30 12.92 12.72 5.63
CA PHE A 30 13.32 13.45 4.43
C PHE A 30 12.51 12.97 3.23
N HIS A 31 11.69 13.86 2.66
CA HIS A 31 10.92 13.60 1.45
C HIS A 31 11.39 14.52 0.32
N GLN A 32 11.89 13.92 -0.77
CA GLN A 32 12.28 14.67 -1.95
C GLN A 32 11.12 14.77 -2.94
N HIS A 33 10.62 15.99 -3.14
CA HIS A 33 9.62 16.29 -4.16
C HIS A 33 10.25 16.20 -5.57
N ARG A 34 9.47 15.70 -6.53
CA ARG A 34 9.87 15.70 -7.94
C ARG A 34 9.81 17.14 -8.46
N ARG A 35 10.85 17.55 -9.18
CA ARG A 35 10.96 18.90 -9.77
C ARG A 35 10.27 18.96 -11.14
N GLU A 36 10.33 17.87 -11.89
CA GLU A 36 9.79 17.81 -13.24
C GLU A 36 8.35 17.29 -13.27
N HIS A 37 7.52 17.97 -14.06
CA HIS A 37 6.13 17.57 -14.25
C HIS A 37 5.99 16.15 -14.84
N THR A 38 6.95 15.72 -15.66
CA THR A 38 6.98 14.36 -16.21
C THR A 38 7.22 13.30 -15.14
N GLN A 39 8.16 13.57 -14.22
CA GLN A 39 8.47 12.70 -13.09
C GLN A 39 7.32 12.67 -12.09
N LEU A 40 6.67 13.81 -11.85
CA LEU A 40 5.48 13.90 -11.00
C LEU A 40 4.34 13.06 -11.59
N ARG A 41 4.06 13.17 -12.90
CA ARG A 41 3.04 12.34 -13.55
C ARG A 41 3.33 10.85 -13.43
N HIS A 42 4.59 10.44 -13.61
CA HIS A 42 5.00 9.07 -13.40
C HIS A 42 4.80 8.62 -11.95
N GLN A 43 5.06 9.50 -10.98
CA GLN A 43 4.80 9.23 -9.57
C GLN A 43 3.31 8.95 -9.30
N TYR A 44 2.40 9.77 -9.83
CA TYR A 44 0.96 9.53 -9.75
C TYR A 44 0.55 8.19 -10.38
N TRP A 45 1.11 7.86 -11.56
CA TRP A 45 0.89 6.55 -12.16
C TRP A 45 1.34 5.41 -11.23
N THR A 46 2.53 5.51 -10.61
CA THR A 46 3.01 4.50 -9.66
C THR A 46 2.16 4.42 -8.39
N TRP A 47 1.55 5.53 -7.95
CA TRP A 47 0.65 5.53 -6.80
C TRP A 47 -0.62 4.74 -7.08
N GLY A 48 -1.28 4.98 -8.22
CA GLY A 48 -2.44 4.19 -8.63
C GLY A 48 -2.09 2.71 -8.77
N LEU A 49 -0.97 2.41 -9.43
CA LEU A 49 -0.46 1.05 -9.62
C LEU A 49 -0.24 0.32 -8.28
N GLY A 50 0.52 0.94 -7.37
CA GLY A 50 0.85 0.37 -6.08
C GLY A 50 -0.37 0.21 -5.18
N PHE A 51 -1.26 1.20 -5.14
CA PHE A 51 -2.49 1.14 -4.37
C PHE A 51 -3.37 -0.04 -4.82
N MET A 52 -3.59 -0.20 -6.11
CA MET A 52 -4.42 -1.29 -6.62
C MET A 52 -3.74 -2.66 -6.52
N ALA A 53 -2.42 -2.74 -6.70
CA ALA A 53 -1.67 -3.97 -6.42
C ALA A 53 -1.81 -4.39 -4.94
N PHE A 54 -1.76 -3.43 -4.02
CA PHE A 54 -2.00 -3.67 -2.59
C PHE A 54 -3.43 -4.15 -2.33
N VAL A 55 -4.44 -3.51 -2.95
CA VAL A 55 -5.84 -3.96 -2.84
C VAL A 55 -5.99 -5.40 -3.33
N VAL A 56 -5.40 -5.76 -4.48
CA VAL A 56 -5.44 -7.14 -5.00
C VAL A 56 -4.78 -8.11 -4.02
N LYS A 57 -3.61 -7.76 -3.47
CA LYS A 57 -2.95 -8.56 -2.44
C LYS A 57 -3.87 -8.80 -1.24
N CYS A 58 -4.45 -7.74 -0.67
CA CYS A 58 -5.33 -7.84 0.48
C CYS A 58 -6.59 -8.65 0.14
N TYR A 59 -7.16 -8.47 -1.06
CA TYR A 59 -8.34 -9.20 -1.49
C TYR A 59 -8.08 -10.72 -1.58
N GLN A 60 -6.88 -11.12 -1.99
CA GLN A 60 -6.47 -12.51 -2.08
C GLN A 60 -6.18 -13.12 -0.69
N ASN A 61 -5.55 -12.37 0.21
CA ASN A 61 -5.04 -12.90 1.49
C ASN A 61 -5.97 -12.66 2.69
N ASP A 62 -6.96 -11.77 2.59
CA ASP A 62 -7.86 -11.41 3.69
C ASP A 62 -9.34 -11.48 3.25
N PRO A 63 -9.97 -12.68 3.31
CA PRO A 63 -11.37 -12.85 2.93
C PRO A 63 -12.37 -11.99 3.70
N PRO A 64 -12.26 -11.83 5.04
CA PRO A 64 -13.13 -10.95 5.81
C PRO A 64 -13.17 -9.50 5.31
N GLN A 65 -12.04 -8.96 4.83
CA GLN A 65 -11.95 -7.57 4.38
C GLN A 65 -12.44 -7.32 2.94
N ARG A 66 -12.79 -8.36 2.16
CA ARG A 66 -13.14 -8.25 0.73
C ARG A 66 -14.28 -7.28 0.43
N SER A 67 -15.31 -7.23 1.29
CA SER A 67 -16.45 -6.33 1.10
C SER A 67 -16.03 -4.86 1.20
N GLN A 68 -15.15 -4.55 2.15
CA GLN A 68 -14.58 -3.21 2.36
C GLN A 68 -13.65 -2.84 1.21
N LEU A 69 -12.82 -3.78 0.75
CA LEU A 69 -11.95 -3.60 -0.42
C LEU A 69 -12.74 -3.34 -1.72
N ARG A 70 -13.87 -4.01 -1.94
CA ARG A 70 -14.74 -3.68 -3.09
C ARG A 70 -15.33 -2.28 -2.96
N ARG A 71 -15.74 -1.89 -1.74
CA ARG A 71 -16.30 -0.56 -1.48
C ARG A 71 -15.26 0.54 -1.73
N ILE A 72 -14.02 0.38 -1.27
CA ILE A 72 -12.97 1.38 -1.49
C ILE A 72 -12.61 1.51 -2.97
N VAL A 73 -12.57 0.41 -3.72
CA VAL A 73 -12.34 0.43 -5.18
C VAL A 73 -13.46 1.16 -5.90
N LEU A 74 -14.73 0.84 -5.60
CA LEU A 74 -15.88 1.51 -6.21
C LEU A 74 -15.93 3.00 -5.88
N TRP A 75 -15.64 3.35 -4.61
CA TRP A 75 -15.54 4.74 -4.19
C TRP A 75 -14.42 5.47 -4.92
N TRP A 76 -13.24 4.87 -5.02
CA TRP A 76 -12.08 5.45 -5.69
C TRP A 76 -12.34 5.72 -7.17
N PHE A 77 -12.95 4.78 -7.91
CA PHE A 77 -13.32 5.02 -9.32
C PHE A 77 -14.35 6.14 -9.46
N LYS A 78 -15.34 6.22 -8.57
CA LYS A 78 -16.32 7.32 -8.56
C LYS A 78 -15.65 8.66 -8.28
N ASP A 79 -14.71 8.69 -7.34
CA ASP A 79 -13.98 9.88 -6.98
C ASP A 79 -13.05 10.34 -8.12
N GLN A 80 -12.32 9.43 -8.77
CA GLN A 80 -11.50 9.76 -9.94
C GLN A 80 -12.32 10.32 -11.10
N LEU A 81 -13.52 9.76 -11.36
CA LEU A 81 -14.43 10.32 -12.36
C LEU A 81 -14.93 11.72 -11.98
N LYS A 82 -15.18 11.96 -10.69
CA LYS A 82 -15.58 13.28 -10.18
C LYS A 82 -14.43 14.28 -10.31
N GLN A 83 -13.21 13.91 -9.92
CA GLN A 83 -12.01 14.73 -10.04
C GLN A 83 -11.72 15.06 -11.51
N LEU A 84 -11.83 14.07 -12.41
CA LEU A 84 -11.64 14.28 -13.85
C LEU A 84 -12.64 15.29 -14.40
N LYS A 85 -13.93 15.16 -14.06
CA LYS A 85 -14.98 16.12 -14.46
C LYS A 85 -14.70 17.52 -13.92
N ASN A 86 -14.24 17.65 -12.68
CA ASN A 86 -13.91 18.93 -12.06
C ASN A 86 -12.67 19.57 -12.70
N SER A 87 -11.67 18.76 -13.06
CA SER A 87 -10.45 19.20 -13.73
C SER A 87 -10.72 19.69 -15.16
N LEU A 88 -11.58 18.99 -15.90
CA LEU A 88 -12.04 19.43 -17.22
C LEU A 88 -12.83 20.75 -17.16
N ARG A 89 -13.49 21.04 -16.04
CA ARG A 89 -14.22 22.29 -15.79
C ARG A 89 -13.32 23.42 -15.25
N GLY A 90 -12.01 23.21 -15.15
CA GLY A 90 -11.06 24.18 -14.60
C GLY A 90 -11.20 24.43 -13.09
N ARG A 91 -11.95 23.58 -12.37
CA ARG A 91 -12.23 23.73 -10.93
C ARG A 91 -11.36 22.82 -10.05
N HIS A 92 -10.29 22.25 -10.62
CA HIS A 92 -9.40 21.34 -9.91
C HIS A 92 -7.94 21.75 -10.10
N VAL A 93 -7.16 21.65 -9.01
CA VAL A 93 -5.75 22.05 -8.98
C VAL A 93 -4.87 21.12 -9.81
N LEU A 94 -5.26 19.84 -9.92
CA LEU A 94 -4.52 18.85 -10.72
C LEU A 94 -5.01 18.84 -12.18
N PRO A 95 -4.08 18.82 -13.16
CA PRO A 95 -4.44 18.73 -14.56
C PRO A 95 -5.04 17.35 -14.88
N PRO A 96 -5.92 17.25 -15.90
CA PRO A 96 -6.59 15.99 -16.24
C PRO A 96 -5.62 14.85 -16.56
N THR A 97 -4.43 15.19 -17.09
CA THR A 97 -3.38 14.24 -17.44
C THR A 97 -2.78 13.52 -16.23
N MET A 98 -2.76 14.15 -15.05
CA MET A 98 -2.32 13.48 -13.82
C MET A 98 -3.37 12.50 -13.30
N ILE A 99 -4.64 12.90 -13.29
CA ILE A 99 -5.76 12.05 -12.87
C ILE A 99 -5.85 10.82 -13.79
N PHE A 100 -5.66 11.02 -15.09
CA PHE A 100 -5.60 9.92 -16.05
C PHE A 100 -4.41 8.99 -15.81
N ALA A 101 -3.23 9.55 -15.51
CA ALA A 101 -2.05 8.75 -15.20
C ALA A 101 -2.25 7.86 -13.97
N GLU A 102 -2.82 8.41 -12.89
CA GLU A 102 -3.15 7.63 -11.69
C GLU A 102 -4.23 6.57 -11.98
N SER A 103 -5.28 6.92 -12.72
CA SER A 103 -6.35 6.01 -13.13
C SER A 103 -5.81 4.84 -13.95
N TRP A 104 -4.93 5.12 -14.91
CA TRP A 104 -4.27 4.12 -15.74
C TRP A 104 -3.35 3.20 -14.92
N GLY A 105 -2.60 3.77 -13.98
CA GLY A 105 -1.81 3.01 -13.02
C GLY A 105 -2.70 2.07 -12.20
N GLY A 106 -3.81 2.56 -11.67
CA GLY A 106 -4.77 1.77 -10.91
C GLY A 106 -5.32 0.58 -11.69
N ILE A 107 -5.74 0.80 -12.94
CA ILE A 107 -6.24 -0.27 -13.81
C ILE A 107 -5.17 -1.36 -14.00
N LEU A 108 -3.94 -0.98 -14.33
CA LEU A 108 -2.83 -1.95 -14.46
C LEU A 108 -2.52 -2.68 -13.15
N GLY A 109 -2.69 -1.99 -12.02
CA GLY A 109 -2.50 -2.57 -10.68
C GLY A 109 -3.49 -3.68 -10.39
N ILE A 110 -4.77 -3.49 -10.77
CA ILE A 110 -5.81 -4.52 -10.67
C ILE A 110 -5.53 -5.70 -11.62
N LEU A 111 -5.12 -5.39 -12.85
CA LEU A 111 -5.03 -6.39 -13.93
C LEU A 111 -3.85 -7.36 -13.82
N GLY A 112 -2.79 -7.05 -13.07
CA GLY A 112 -1.68 -8.01 -12.98
C GLY A 112 -0.40 -7.58 -12.29
N GLU A 113 -0.31 -6.36 -11.74
CA GLU A 113 0.95 -5.93 -11.12
C GLU A 113 1.32 -6.78 -9.88
N TYR A 114 0.34 -7.20 -9.08
CA TYR A 114 0.64 -8.05 -7.91
C TYR A 114 1.27 -9.41 -8.29
N PRO A 115 0.68 -10.21 -9.21
CA PRO A 115 1.34 -11.40 -9.74
C PRO A 115 2.72 -11.13 -10.35
N ARG A 116 2.90 -10.01 -11.06
CA ARG A 116 4.19 -9.62 -11.63
C ARG A 116 5.23 -9.36 -10.54
N SER A 117 4.83 -8.68 -9.48
CA SER A 117 5.66 -8.41 -8.30
C SER A 117 6.13 -9.72 -7.64
N LEU A 118 5.23 -10.69 -7.48
CA LEU A 118 5.57 -12.01 -6.94
C LEU A 118 6.63 -12.72 -7.80
N LYS A 119 6.47 -12.74 -9.13
CA LYS A 119 7.47 -13.34 -10.04
C LYS A 119 8.85 -12.70 -9.88
N ARG A 120 8.90 -11.37 -9.78
CA ARG A 120 10.15 -10.62 -9.60
C ARG A 120 10.82 -10.94 -8.25
N VAL A 121 10.06 -11.01 -7.18
CA VAL A 121 10.59 -11.37 -5.85
C VAL A 121 11.14 -12.80 -5.86
N GLU A 122 10.45 -13.72 -6.53
CA GLU A 122 10.89 -15.11 -6.66
C GLU A 122 12.17 -15.24 -7.49
N GLU A 123 12.34 -14.45 -8.54
CA GLU A 123 13.60 -14.36 -9.29
C GLU A 123 14.75 -13.81 -8.44
N ILE A 124 14.49 -12.77 -7.63
CA ILE A 124 15.51 -12.20 -6.73
C ILE A 124 15.91 -13.27 -5.69
N ARG A 125 14.95 -13.95 -5.07
CA ARG A 125 15.24 -15.05 -4.13
C ARG A 125 16.11 -16.11 -4.77
N ARG A 126 15.75 -16.60 -5.96
CA ARG A 126 16.55 -17.60 -6.69
C ARG A 126 17.96 -17.16 -7.06
N ARG A 127 18.24 -15.86 -7.16
CA ARG A 127 19.59 -15.33 -7.46
C ARG A 127 20.48 -15.19 -6.22
N PHE A 128 19.89 -15.12 -5.03
CA PHE A 128 20.61 -14.84 -3.77
C PHE A 128 20.45 -15.93 -2.70
N SER A 129 19.73 -17.01 -3.01
CA SER A 129 19.75 -18.29 -2.29
C SER A 129 20.82 -19.20 -2.85
#